data_AF-A0A1W0WZ71-F1
#
_entry.id   AF-A0A1W0WZ71-F1
#
_cell.length_a   1.000
_cell.length_b   1.000
_cell.length_c   1.000
_cell.angle_alpha   90.00
_cell.angle_beta   90.00
_cell.angle_gamma   90.00
#
_symmetry.space_group_name_H-M   'P 1'
#
loop_
_entity.id
_entity.type
_entity.pdbx_description
1 polymer ?
#
loop_
_entity_poly.entity_id
_entity_poly.type
_entity_poly.pdbx_seq_one_letter_code
_entity_poly.pdbx_strand_id
1 'polypeptide(L)'
;MILNHQATAVFVSHCGWNSTMDSLIGGVPVVAWPQGVDQMMNALMLMQNGTAVLVDEGDRANRRTVGSGQVERMIRSVLDEKPYKKAAKRWKSAIATSVGPDGESRNKFLALVAAQWAKVM
;
A
#
# COMPACT_ATOMS: atom_id res chain seq x y z
N MET A 1 9.25 -10.43 -5.85
CA MET A 1 8.29 -9.47 -6.43
C MET A 1 9.04 -8.30 -7.04
N ILE A 2 8.53 -7.72 -8.13
CA ILE A 2 9.11 -6.53 -8.77
C ILE A 2 9.31 -5.40 -7.74
N LEU A 3 8.36 -5.22 -6.81
CA LEU A 3 8.41 -4.18 -5.77
C LEU A 3 9.55 -4.33 -4.73
N ASN A 4 10.28 -5.46 -4.73
CA ASN A 4 11.48 -5.61 -3.91
C ASN A 4 12.77 -5.27 -4.66
N HIS A 5 12.69 -4.99 -5.96
CA HIS A 5 13.85 -4.65 -6.76
C HIS A 5 14.30 -3.21 -6.49
N GLN A 6 15.61 -2.98 -6.37
CA GLN A 6 16.17 -1.67 -6.02
C GLN A 6 15.88 -0.57 -7.06
N ALA A 7 15.64 -0.96 -8.31
CA ALA A 7 15.27 -0.04 -9.39
C ALA A 7 13.80 0.42 -9.34
N THR A 8 12.96 -0.20 -8.50
CA THR A 8 11.55 0.18 -8.39
C THR A 8 11.38 1.32 -7.38
N ALA A 9 10.95 2.48 -7.87
CA ALA A 9 10.85 3.69 -7.06
C ALA A 9 9.40 4.14 -6.77
N VAL A 10 8.46 3.85 -7.67
CA VAL A 10 7.03 4.18 -7.55
C VAL A 10 6.22 3.03 -8.13
N PHE A 11 5.06 2.78 -7.54
CA PHE A 11 4.09 1.82 -8.04
C PHE A 11 2.77 2.52 -8.40
N VAL A 12 2.38 2.49 -9.67
CA VAL A 12 1.02 2.90 -10.06
C VAL A 12 0.10 1.70 -9.88
N SER A 13 -0.92 1.81 -9.04
CA SER A 13 -1.72 0.66 -8.63
C SER A 13 -3.19 0.99 -8.50
N HIS A 14 -4.02 0.05 -8.95
CA HIS A 14 -5.45 0.02 -8.67
C HIS A 14 -5.79 -0.17 -7.19
N CYS A 15 -4.82 -0.38 -6.29
CA CYS A 15 -5.04 -0.49 -4.84
C CYS A 15 -5.86 -1.70 -4.38
N GLY A 16 -5.86 -2.80 -5.14
CA GLY A 16 -6.33 -4.09 -4.62
C GLY A 16 -5.49 -4.52 -3.41
N TRP A 17 -6.10 -5.21 -2.44
CA TRP A 17 -5.50 -5.47 -1.13
C TRP A 17 -4.11 -6.13 -1.18
N ASN A 18 -3.93 -7.15 -2.04
CA ASN A 18 -2.63 -7.82 -2.20
C ASN A 18 -1.56 -6.86 -2.71
N SER A 19 -1.86 -6.06 -3.75
CA SER A 19 -0.92 -5.07 -4.29
C SER A 19 -0.61 -3.95 -3.29
N THR A 20 -1.59 -3.56 -2.48
CA THR A 20 -1.41 -2.62 -1.37
C THR A 20 -0.41 -3.17 -0.35
N MET A 21 -0.59 -4.43 0.08
CA MET A 21 0.34 -5.11 0.99
C MET A 21 1.73 -5.27 0.38
N ASP A 22 1.83 -5.67 -0.89
CA ASP A 22 3.11 -5.83 -1.58
C ASP A 22 3.89 -4.50 -1.66
N SER A 23 3.18 -3.39 -1.84
CA SER A 23 3.79 -2.05 -1.85
C SER A 23 4.33 -1.65 -0.48
N LEU A 24 3.56 -1.90 0.58
CA LEU A 24 3.97 -1.59 1.95
C LEU A 24 5.14 -2.48 2.41
N ILE A 25 5.11 -3.78 2.09
CA ILE A 25 6.21 -4.72 2.34
C ILE A 25 7.45 -4.34 1.52
N GLY A 26 7.26 -3.96 0.26
CA GLY A 26 8.33 -3.49 -0.62
C GLY A 26 8.94 -2.16 -0.16
N GLY A 27 8.17 -1.36 0.57
CA GLY A 27 8.52 0.01 0.94
C GLY A 27 8.51 0.95 -0.26
N VAL A 28 7.59 0.71 -1.19
CA VAL A 28 7.41 1.48 -2.41
C VAL A 28 6.17 2.36 -2.26
N PRO A 29 6.27 3.69 -2.47
CA PRO A 29 5.11 4.57 -2.46
C PRO A 29 4.24 4.40 -3.73
N VAL A 30 2.97 4.80 -3.63
CA VAL A 30 1.94 4.45 -4.61
C VAL A 30 1.33 5.69 -5.27
N VAL A 31 1.18 5.66 -6.59
CA VAL A 31 0.18 6.48 -7.28
C VAL A 31 -1.10 5.65 -7.34
N ALA A 32 -2.05 6.00 -6.48
CA ALA A 32 -3.26 5.23 -6.25
C ALA A 32 -4.32 5.56 -7.30
N TRP A 33 -4.72 4.56 -8.09
CA TRP A 33 -5.68 4.71 -9.19
C TRP A 33 -6.80 3.66 -9.11
N PRO A 34 -7.67 3.73 -8.09
CA PRO A 34 -8.69 2.73 -7.84
C PRO A 34 -9.71 2.63 -9.00
N GLN A 35 -10.13 1.40 -9.31
CA GLN A 35 -11.08 1.07 -10.38
C GLN A 35 -12.43 0.53 -9.85
N GLY A 36 -12.48 0.00 -8.61
CA GLY A 36 -13.75 -0.43 -8.00
C GLY A 36 -13.61 -1.20 -6.67
N VAL A 37 -14.70 -1.84 -6.24
CA VAL A 37 -14.78 -2.69 -5.03
C VAL A 37 -14.32 -1.95 -3.76
N ASP A 38 -13.24 -2.42 -3.12
CA ASP A 38 -12.65 -1.91 -1.88
C ASP A 38 -11.46 -0.97 -2.14
N GLN A 39 -11.06 -0.80 -3.41
CA GLN A 39 -9.83 -0.15 -3.80
C GLN A 39 -9.75 1.32 -3.39
N MET A 40 -10.89 2.03 -3.39
CA MET A 40 -10.93 3.41 -2.91
C MET A 40 -10.63 3.48 -1.40
N MET A 41 -11.15 2.56 -0.60
CA MET A 41 -10.86 2.51 0.83
C MET A 41 -9.38 2.22 1.08
N ASN A 42 -8.81 1.28 0.33
CA ASN A 42 -7.38 0.97 0.39
C ASN A 42 -6.51 2.16 -0.04
N ALA A 43 -6.90 2.89 -1.09
CA ALA A 43 -6.21 4.09 -1.56
C ALA A 43 -6.22 5.19 -0.49
N LEU A 44 -7.38 5.45 0.13
CA LEU A 44 -7.51 6.42 1.23
C LEU A 44 -6.68 6.02 2.44
N MET A 45 -6.63 4.73 2.79
CA MET A 45 -5.76 4.22 3.85
C MET A 45 -4.28 4.48 3.55
N LEU A 46 -3.82 4.25 2.31
CA LEU A 46 -2.45 4.56 1.90
C LEU A 46 -2.16 6.07 1.97
N MET A 47 -3.10 6.92 1.56
CA MET A 47 -2.95 8.38 1.67
C MET A 47 -2.83 8.84 3.12
N GLN A 48 -3.74 8.38 4.00
CA GLN A 48 -3.72 8.69 5.44
C GLN A 48 -2.40 8.27 6.09
N ASN A 49 -1.80 7.18 5.61
CA ASN A 49 -0.53 6.66 6.08
C ASN A 49 0.70 7.32 5.43
N GLY A 50 0.48 8.28 4.53
CA GLY A 50 1.50 9.06 3.85
C GLY A 50 2.27 8.28 2.78
N THR A 51 1.73 7.18 2.27
CA THR A 51 2.40 6.31 1.28
C THR A 51 1.83 6.42 -0.12
N ALA A 52 0.79 7.23 -0.34
CA ALA A 52 0.19 7.39 -1.65
C ALA A 52 -0.34 8.80 -1.95
N VAL A 53 -0.45 9.07 -3.24
CA VAL A 53 -1.25 10.16 -3.82
C VAL A 53 -2.38 9.54 -4.65
N LEU A 54 -3.59 10.10 -4.59
CA LEU A 54 -4.77 9.59 -5.29
C LEU A 54 -4.96 10.29 -6.63
N VAL A 55 -5.19 9.51 -7.68
CA VAL A 55 -5.55 10.02 -9.01
C VAL A 55 -6.95 10.63 -8.95
N ASP A 56 -7.04 11.90 -9.33
CA ASP A 56 -8.30 12.61 -9.47
C ASP A 56 -8.89 12.38 -10.88
N GLU A 57 -9.98 11.62 -10.94
CA GLU A 57 -10.77 11.36 -12.15
C GLU A 57 -12.04 12.22 -12.21
N GLY A 58 -12.24 13.17 -11.28
CA GLY A 58 -13.54 13.78 -11.02
C GLY A 58 -14.47 12.88 -10.18
N ASP A 59 -15.71 13.32 -10.01
CA ASP A 59 -16.72 12.56 -9.27
C ASP A 59 -17.31 11.41 -10.12
N ARG A 60 -18.13 10.56 -9.48
CA ARG A 60 -18.74 9.39 -10.16
C ARG A 60 -19.70 9.79 -11.30
N ALA A 61 -20.36 10.94 -11.22
CA ALA A 61 -21.25 11.45 -12.26
C ALA A 61 -20.48 12.12 -13.41
N ASN A 62 -19.27 12.63 -13.13
CA ASN A 62 -18.45 13.42 -14.03
C ASN A 62 -17.03 12.84 -14.15
N ARG A 63 -16.93 11.52 -14.36
CA ARG A 63 -15.64 10.87 -14.60
C ARG A 63 -15.00 11.41 -15.87
N ARG A 64 -13.74 11.81 -15.78
CA ARG A 64 -12.95 12.35 -16.88
C ARG A 64 -11.76 11.46 -17.16
N THR A 65 -11.36 11.40 -18.43
CA THR A 65 -10.09 10.78 -18.82
C THR A 65 -8.94 11.52 -18.15
N VAL A 66 -8.09 10.77 -17.44
CA VAL A 66 -6.87 11.30 -16.83
C VAL A 66 -5.84 11.54 -17.92
N GLY A 67 -5.42 12.80 -18.08
CA GLY A 67 -4.40 13.15 -19.06
C GLY A 67 -3.01 12.64 -18.65
N SER A 68 -2.18 12.27 -19.64
CA SER A 68 -0.81 11.78 -19.40
C SER A 68 0.02 12.76 -18.56
N GLY A 69 -0.12 14.07 -18.78
CA GLY A 69 0.58 15.09 -17.99
C GLY A 69 0.19 15.12 -16.51
N GLN A 70 -1.05 14.72 -16.16
CA GLN A 70 -1.45 14.56 -14.77
C GLN A 70 -0.74 13.34 -14.14
N VAL A 71 -0.74 12.21 -14.84
CA VAL A 71 -0.04 11.00 -14.40
C VAL A 71 1.45 11.27 -14.19
N GLU A 72 2.10 11.96 -15.14
CA GLU A 72 3.51 12.33 -15.03
C GLU A 72 3.78 13.18 -13.78
N ARG A 73 2.99 14.23 -13.55
CA ARG A 73 3.16 15.10 -12.36
C ARG A 73 3.01 14.33 -11.05
N MET A 74 2.07 13.40 -10.99
CA MET A 74 1.85 12.57 -9.81
C MET A 74 3.00 11.59 -9.58
N ILE A 75 3.54 10.98 -10.63
CA ILE A 75 4.73 10.13 -10.51
C ILE A 75 5.92 10.95 -10.01
N ARG A 76 6.13 12.16 -10.57
CA ARG A 76 7.22 13.06 -10.14
C ARG A 76 7.04 13.49 -8.70
N SER A 77 5.83 13.87 -8.28
CA SER A 77 5.58 14.29 -6.89
C SER A 77 5.96 13.17 -5.92
N VAL A 78 5.57 11.92 -6.19
CA VAL A 78 5.93 10.78 -5.34
C VAL A 78 7.44 10.51 -5.32
N LEU A 79 8.13 10.70 -6.45
CA LEU A 79 9.58 10.50 -6.55
C LEU A 79 10.38 11.57 -5.81
N ASP A 80 9.98 12.84 -5.96
CA ASP A 80 10.73 13.99 -5.46
C ASP A 80 10.43 14.27 -3.98
N GLU A 81 9.21 13.97 -3.53
CA GLU A 81 8.78 14.21 -2.16
C GLU A 81 9.30 13.14 -1.20
N LYS A 82 10.30 13.55 -0.40
CA LYS A 82 10.87 12.75 0.69
C LYS A 82 9.84 12.16 1.67
N PRO A 83 8.70 12.83 2.00
CA PRO A 83 7.68 12.26 2.88
C PRO A 83 7.17 10.89 2.44
N TYR A 84 6.83 10.68 1.16
CA TYR A 84 6.30 9.39 0.69
C TYR A 84 7.32 8.27 0.85
N LYS A 85 8.57 8.52 0.44
CA LYS A 85 9.66 7.54 0.60
C LYS A 85 9.96 7.24 2.06
N LYS A 86 9.90 8.24 2.94
CA LYS A 86 10.10 8.06 4.39
C LYS A 86 8.96 7.22 5.00
N ALA A 87 7.71 7.52 4.65
CA ALA A 87 6.55 6.77 5.12
C ALA A 87 6.58 5.32 4.62
N ALA A 88 6.90 5.09 3.34
CA ALA A 88 6.99 3.75 2.77
C ALA A 88 8.08 2.91 3.45
N LYS A 89 9.27 3.49 3.71
CA LYS A 89 10.32 2.83 4.51
C LYS A 89 9.89 2.54 5.95
N ARG A 90 9.16 3.46 6.59
CA ARG A 90 8.62 3.27 7.95
C ARG A 90 7.68 2.07 7.97
N TRP A 91 6.74 1.99 7.03
CA TRP A 91 5.79 0.88 6.95
C TRP A 91 6.44 -0.45 6.61
N LYS A 92 7.40 -0.49 5.68
CA LYS A 92 8.21 -1.68 5.43
C LYS A 92 8.84 -2.23 6.70
N SER A 93 9.46 -1.34 7.49
CA SER A 93 10.12 -1.70 8.73
C SER A 93 9.11 -2.18 9.78
N ALA A 94 8.01 -1.44 9.96
CA ALA A 94 6.96 -1.79 10.92
C ALA A 94 6.33 -3.16 10.62
N ILE A 95 6.05 -3.45 9.34
CA ILE A 95 5.50 -4.74 8.91
C ILE A 95 6.51 -5.85 9.15
N ALA A 96 7.77 -5.65 8.75
CA ALA A 96 8.84 -6.63 8.98
C ALA A 96 9.00 -6.98 10.47
N THR A 97 8.93 -5.99 11.36
CA THR A 97 8.93 -6.21 12.81
C THR A 97 7.67 -6.95 13.27
N SER A 98 6.49 -6.57 12.79
CA SER A 98 5.21 -7.17 13.23
C SER A 98 5.08 -8.66 12.86
N VAL A 99 5.65 -9.08 11.72
CA VAL A 99 5.61 -10.48 11.27
C VAL A 99 6.85 -11.30 11.67
N GLY A 100 7.90 -10.64 12.16
CA GLY A 100 9.15 -11.25 12.57
C GLY A 100 9.03 -12.10 13.84
N PRO A 101 10.15 -12.69 14.30
CA PRO A 101 10.22 -13.34 15.61
C PRO A 101 9.72 -12.39 16.70
N ASP A 102 8.87 -12.91 17.59
CA ASP A 102 8.22 -12.16 18.68
C ASP A 102 7.32 -10.98 18.24
N GLY A 103 7.06 -10.84 16.95
CA GLY A 103 6.20 -9.79 16.38
C GLY A 103 4.72 -9.97 16.71
N GLU A 104 4.00 -8.85 16.82
CA GLU A 104 2.60 -8.84 17.25
C GLU A 104 1.68 -9.69 16.34
N SER A 105 1.79 -9.56 15.02
CA SER A 105 0.95 -10.31 14.08
C SER A 105 1.25 -11.81 14.16
N ARG A 106 2.53 -12.17 14.30
CA ARG A 106 2.96 -13.56 14.49
C ARG A 106 2.40 -14.15 15.79
N ASN A 107 2.52 -13.42 16.90
CA ASN A 107 2.04 -13.89 18.20
C ASN A 107 0.52 -14.07 18.22
N LYS A 108 -0.24 -13.12 17.63
CA LYS A 108 -1.70 -13.25 17.48
C LYS A 108 -2.08 -14.45 16.61
N PHE A 109 -1.35 -14.71 15.53
CA PHE A 109 -1.57 -15.89 14.70
C PHE A 109 -1.32 -17.19 15.46
N LEU A 110 -0.22 -17.30 16.20
CA LEU A 110 0.09 -18.48 17.01
C LEU A 110 -0.95 -18.71 18.11
N ALA A 111 -1.42 -17.64 18.77
CA ALA A 111 -2.48 -17.73 19.76
C ALA A 111 -3.81 -18.22 19.14
N LEU A 112 -4.16 -17.74 17.94
CA LEU A 112 -5.33 -18.21 17.20
C LEU A 112 -5.23 -19.71 16.87
N VAL A 113 -4.08 -20.18 16.40
CA VAL A 113 -3.85 -21.59 16.08
C VAL A 113 -3.97 -22.46 17.33
N ALA A 114 -3.34 -22.06 18.44
CA ALA A 114 -3.43 -22.78 19.70
C ALA A 114 -4.88 -22.87 20.21
N ALA A 115 -5.63 -21.76 20.16
CA ALA A 115 -7.02 -21.72 20.56
C ALA A 115 -7.93 -22.62 19.68
N GLN A 116 -7.60 -22.76 18.39
CA GLN A 116 -8.36 -23.64 17.50
C GLN A 116 -7.98 -25.11 17.69
N TRP A 117 -6.70 -25.40 17.94
CA TRP A 117 -6.23 -26.76 18.22
C TRP A 117 -6.84 -27.33 19.50
N ALA A 118 -7.02 -26.49 20.53
CA ALA A 118 -7.64 -26.89 21.79
C ALA A 118 -9.12 -27.28 21.67
N LYS A 119 -9.80 -27.00 20.55
CA LYS A 119 -11.21 -27.38 20.31
C LYS A 119 -11.38 -28.73 19.63
N VAL A 120 -10.30 -29.28 19.07
CA VAL A 120 -10.32 -30.54 18.31
C VAL A 120 -9.59 -31.68 19.01
N MET A 121 -9.09 -31.44 20.23
CA MET A 121 -8.69 -32.45 21.21
C MET A 121 -9.74 -32.50 22.32
#